data_AF-A0A842SMU8-F1
#
_entry.id   AF-A0A842SMU8-F1
#
_cell.length_a   1.000
_cell.length_b   1.000
_cell.length_c   1.000
_cell.angle_alpha   90.00
_cell.angle_beta   90.00
_cell.angle_gamma   90.00
#
_symmetry.space_group_name_H-M   'P 1'
#
loop_
_entity.id
_entity.type
_entity.pdbx_description
1 polymer ?
#
loop_
_entity_poly.entity_id
_entity_poly.type
_entity_poly.pdbx_seq_one_letter_code
_entity_poly.pdbx_strand_id
1 'polypeptide(L)' 'MKHKELSSLKPEDLAKKEREVRDELIKLEAQVAIGTTPKSPGQLKQLKKTLARIQTIKRQQPTEVKEQHA' A
#
# COMPACT_ATOMS: atom_id res chain seq x y z
N MET A 1 1.72 10.13 -2.60
CA MET A 1 1.93 9.18 -3.70
C MET A 1 1.10 9.57 -4.91
N LYS A 2 1.77 10.06 -5.97
CA LYS A 2 1.13 10.37 -7.26
C LYS A 2 1.05 9.09 -8.09
N HIS A 3 0.02 8.98 -8.93
CA HIS A 3 -0.23 7.79 -9.76
C HIS A 3 0.94 7.51 -10.73
N LYS A 4 1.51 8.57 -11.33
CA LYS A 4 2.65 8.48 -12.26
C LYS A 4 3.90 7.86 -11.63
N GLU A 5 4.14 8.11 -10.35
CA GLU A 5 5.30 7.56 -9.63
C GLU A 5 5.14 6.05 -9.43
N LEU A 6 3.91 5.60 -9.17
CA LEU A 6 3.61 4.18 -8.95
C LEU A 6 3.54 3.40 -10.27
N SER A 7 3.07 4.02 -11.36
CA SER A 7 2.98 3.35 -12.68
C SER A 7 4.35 3.12 -13.33
N SER A 8 5.37 3.89 -12.96
CA SER A 8 6.73 3.75 -13.49
C SER A 8 7.59 2.75 -12.71
N LEU A 9 7.09 2.18 -11.61
CA LEU A 9 7.79 1.19 -10.80
C LEU A 9 7.65 -0.22 -11.39
N LYS A 10 8.68 -1.06 -11.18
CA LYS A 10 8.63 -2.48 -11.54
C LYS A 10 7.62 -3.22 -10.64
N PRO A 11 7.09 -4.37 -11.10
CA PRO A 11 6.17 -5.20 -10.30
C PRO A 11 6.73 -5.59 -8.92
N GLU A 12 8.03 -5.89 -8.84
CA GLU A 12 8.73 -6.24 -7.60
C GLU A 12 8.80 -5.06 -6.63
N ASP A 13 9.13 -3.88 -7.14
CA ASP A 13 9.17 -2.64 -6.35
C ASP A 13 7.77 -2.26 -5.85
N LEU A 14 6.72 -2.48 -6.66
CA LEU A 14 5.34 -2.31 -6.26
C LEU A 14 4.94 -3.27 -5.15
N ALA A 15 5.35 -4.54 -5.22
CA ALA A 15 5.09 -5.52 -4.17
C ALA A 15 5.81 -5.16 -2.86
N LYS A 16 7.06 -4.68 -2.94
CA LYS A 16 7.80 -4.18 -1.78
C LYS A 16 7.12 -2.96 -1.16
N LYS A 17 6.71 -2.00 -1.99
CA LYS A 17 5.98 -0.80 -1.55
C LYS A 17 4.64 -1.14 -0.92
N GLU A 18 3.94 -2.14 -1.47
CA GLU A 18 2.68 -2.63 -0.91
C GLU A 18 2.86 -3.16 0.51
N ARG A 19 3.90 -3.98 0.74
CA ARG A 19 4.22 -4.49 2.08
C ARG A 19 4.54 -3.37 3.06
N GLU A 20 5.42 -2.43 2.68
CA GLU A 20 5.76 -1.27 3.52
C GLU A 20 4.51 -0.46 3.94
N VAL A 21 3.64 -0.14 2.98
CA VAL A 21 2.40 0.61 3.24
C VAL A 21 1.46 -0.19 4.14
N ARG A 22 1.42 -1.52 4.01
CA ARG A 22 0.56 -2.39 4.82
C ARG A 22 1.06 -2.48 6.27
N ASP A 23 2.37 -2.60 6.47
CA ASP A 23 2.98 -2.61 7.80
C ASP A 23 2.76 -1.29 8.54
N GLU A 24 2.91 -0.17 7.83
CA GLU A 24 2.63 1.15 8.38
C GLU A 24 1.13 1.33 8.70
N LEU A 25 0.25 0.79 7.87
CA LEU A 25 -1.19 0.81 8.11
C LEU A 25 -1.56 0.04 9.38
N ILE A 26 -1.01 -1.16 9.58
CA ILE A 26 -1.26 -1.98 10.77
C ILE A 26 -0.83 -1.24 12.04
N LYS A 27 0.36 -0.63 12.03
CA LYS A 27 0.85 0.16 13.18
C LYS A 27 -0.08 1.32 13.49
N LEU A 28 -0.57 2.02 12.46
CA LEU A 28 -1.47 3.15 12.62
C LEU A 28 -2.85 2.71 13.10
N GLU A 29 -3.39 1.62 12.58
CA GLU A 29 -4.65 1.04 13.03
C GLU A 29 -4.57 0.57 14.48
N ALA A 30 -3.44 -0.05 14.88
CA ALA A 30 -3.19 -0.40 16.27
C ALA A 30 -3.17 0.82 17.19
N GLN A 31 -2.50 1.91 16.78
CA GLN A 31 -2.51 3.19 17.52
C GLN A 31 -3.92 3.77 17.67
N VAL A 32 -4.71 3.76 16.59
CA VAL A 32 -6.10 4.23 16.63
C VAL A 32 -6.94 3.35 17.55
N ALA A 33 -6.76 2.03 17.49
CA ALA A 33 -7.51 1.07 18.30
C ALA A 33 -7.28 1.24 19.80
N ILE A 34 -6.05 1.58 20.22
CA ILE A 34 -5.74 1.88 21.63
C ILE A 34 -6.14 3.30 22.06
N GLY A 35 -6.84 4.05 21.20
CA GLY A 35 -7.28 5.42 21.48
C GLY A 35 -6.20 6.48 21.35
N THR A 36 -5.05 6.15 20.73
CA THR A 36 -4.00 7.15 20.46
C THR A 36 -4.36 7.94 19.22
N THR A 37 -4.34 9.27 19.34
CA THR A 37 -4.56 10.16 18.20
C THR A 37 -3.38 10.03 17.23
N PRO A 38 -3.63 9.65 15.95
CA PRO A 38 -2.62 9.65 14.92
C PRO A 38 -1.97 11.03 14.78
N LYS A 39 -0.69 11.08 14.39
CA LYS A 39 0.02 12.34 14.11
C LYS A 39 -0.71 13.23 13.10
N SER A 40 -1.52 12.65 12.22
CA SER A 40 -2.40 13.40 11.33
C SER A 40 -3.71 12.64 11.08
N PRO A 41 -4.87 13.30 11.20
CA PRO A 41 -6.18 12.65 11.02
C PRO A 41 -6.39 12.11 9.59
N GLY A 42 -5.69 12.67 8.61
CA GLY A 42 -5.73 12.21 7.21
C GLY A 42 -4.82 11.02 6.90
N GLN A 43 -3.90 10.65 7.80
CA GLN A 43 -2.84 9.68 7.51
C GLN A 43 -3.41 8.30 7.17
N LEU A 44 -4.36 7.81 7.97
CA LEU A 44 -5.02 6.52 7.73
C LEU A 44 -5.70 6.47 6.35
N LYS A 45 -6.39 7.55 5.99
CA LYS A 45 -7.06 7.69 4.68
C LYS A 45 -6.05 7.74 3.54
N GLN A 46 -4.90 8.40 3.73
CA GLN A 46 -3.84 8.48 2.74
C GLN A 46 -3.16 7.12 2.52
N LEU A 47 -2.88 6.36 3.59
CA LEU A 47 -2.32 5.01 3.48
C LEU A 47 -3.29 4.06 2.76
N LYS A 48 -4.58 4.04 3.14
CA LYS A 48 -5.60 3.23 2.47
C LYS A 48 -5.72 3.57 0.97
N LYS A 49 -5.73 4.87 0.62
CA LYS A 49 -5.74 5.31 -0.78
C LYS A 49 -4.47 4.91 -1.53
N THR A 50 -3.32 4.96 -0.88
CA THR A 50 -2.04 4.57 -1.49
C THR A 50 -2.02 3.07 -1.78
N LEU A 51 -2.47 2.25 -0.83
CA LEU A 51 -2.61 0.80 -1.00
C LEU A 51 -3.56 0.46 -2.16
N ALA A 52 -4.74 1.08 -2.20
CA ALA A 52 -5.71 0.87 -3.28
C ALA A 52 -5.15 1.23 -4.67
N ARG A 53 -4.35 2.30 -4.76
CA ARG A 53 -3.67 2.69 -6.01
C ARG A 53 -2.63 1.66 -6.44
N ILE A 54 -1.82 1.15 -5.50
CA ILE A 54 -0.84 0.10 -5.79
C ILE A 54 -1.53 -1.15 -6.31
N GLN A 55 -2.59 -1.61 -5.64
CA GLN A 55 -3.37 -2.77 -6.09
C GLN A 55 -4.02 -2.56 -7.46
N THR A 56 -4.53 -1.36 -7.73
CA THR A 56 -5.10 -1.01 -9.04
C THR A 56 -4.04 -1.12 -10.14
N ILE A 57 -2.83 -0.58 -9.90
CA ILE A 57 -1.74 -0.63 -10.86
C ILE A 57 -1.25 -2.07 -11.05
N LYS A 58 -1.10 -2.85 -9.97
CA LYS A 58 -0.75 -4.29 -10.05
C LYS A 58 -1.77 -5.08 -10.88
N ARG A 59 -3.06 -4.74 -10.79
CA ARG A 59 -4.12 -5.38 -11.58
C ARG A 59 -4.16 -4.92 -13.04
N GLN A 60 -3.80 -3.66 -13.30
CA GLN A 60 -3.73 -3.09 -14.64
C GLN A 60 -2.46 -3.51 -15.39
N GLN A 61 -1.38 -3.79 -14.68
CA GLN A 61 -0.22 -4.43 -15.26
C GLN A 61 -0.56 -5.90 -15.56
N PRO A 62 -0.43 -6.35 -16.82
CA PRO A 62 -0.56 -7.76 -17.13
C PRO A 62 0.66 -8.48 -16.55
N THR A 63 0.60 -8.96 -15.32
CA THR A 63 1.70 -9.75 -14.75
C THR A 63 1.42 -11.24 -14.85
N GLU A 64 2.25 -11.91 -15.64
CA GLU A 64 2.44 -13.36 -15.80
C GLU A 64 2.89 -14.10 -14.52
N VAL A 65 2.57 -13.62 -13.31
CA VAL A 65 3.02 -14.31 -12.08
C VAL A 65 2.06 -15.45 -11.74
N LYS A 66 2.26 -16.57 -12.44
CA LYS A 66 2.12 -17.90 -11.85
C LYS A 66 3.10 -17.99 -10.67
N GLU A 67 2.70 -18.76 -9.66
CA GLU A 67 3.55 -19.26 -8.57
C GLU A 67 4.04 -18.23 -7.55
N GLN A 68 3.45 -18.27 -6.35
CA GLN A 68 4.15 -18.26 -5.07
C GLN A 68 3.13 -18.41 -3.93
N HIS A 69 2.43 -19.54 -3.94
CA HIS A 69 1.89 -20.16 -2.74
C HIS A 69 2.04 -21.66 -2.98
N ALA A 70 3.24 -22.16 -2.71
CA ALA A 70 3.51 -23.56 -2.39
C ALA A 70 3.35 -23.74 -0.88
#